data_AF-A0A4Y2EQC9-F1
#
_entry.id   AF-A0A4Y2EQC9-F1
#
_cell.length_a   1.000
_cell.length_b   1.000
_cell.length_c   1.000
_cell.angle_alpha   90.00
_cell.angle_beta   90.00
_cell.angle_gamma   90.00
#
_symmetry.space_group_name_H-M   'P 1'
#
loop_
_entity.id
_entity.type
_entity.pdbx_description
1 polymer ?
#
loop_
_entity_poly.entity_id
_entity_poly.type
_entity_poly.pdbx_seq_one_letter_code
_entity_poly.pdbx_strand_id
1 'polypeptide(L)'
;MRCLKSLKNILSYLVDKSQIPSKDGDEILLQFKEFLDKVVKCSFSDFKTLDHKEQRLDTFLYQYFFVDKEKYRKLWDIVKMILILSHGQATVERGFSLNKALEVENLKENSYIAQRMIIEAIKEAGDVLDVPITKEMRISVQCAQQQYLDYLECQKREKMEEQSNNKRKLLVEEIDFLQAKRKCLEEDKKNTHQSSDALADEGEKKKDISLFFSNQMP
;
A
#
# COMPACT_ATOMS: atom_id res chain seq x y z
N MET A 1 37.93 5.34 17.84
CA MET A 1 37.13 5.67 19.05
C MET A 1 35.66 5.96 18.77
N ARG A 2 35.27 6.61 17.66
CA ARG A 2 33.84 6.87 17.34
C ARG A 2 33.01 5.59 17.16
N CYS A 3 33.52 4.57 16.46
CA CYS A 3 32.79 3.33 16.18
C CYS A 3 32.44 2.52 17.43
N LEU A 4 33.33 2.48 18.44
CA LEU A 4 33.07 1.83 19.73
C LEU A 4 31.93 2.53 20.49
N LYS A 5 31.91 3.87 20.45
CA LYS A 5 30.83 4.66 21.07
C LYS A 5 29.50 4.41 20.35
N SER A 6 29.51 4.37 19.02
CA SER A 6 28.31 4.09 18.22
C SER A 6 27.78 2.67 18.49
N LEU A 7 28.63 1.65 18.51
CA LEU A 7 28.19 0.29 18.81
C LEU A 7 27.65 0.18 20.25
N LYS A 8 28.27 0.85 21.22
CA LYS A 8 27.78 0.88 22.60
C LYS A 8 26.36 1.47 22.68
N ASN A 9 26.09 2.54 21.95
CA ASN A 9 24.75 3.15 21.88
C ASN A 9 23.73 2.23 21.20
N ILE A 10 24.14 1.48 20.17
CA ILE A 10 23.28 0.50 19.50
C ILE A 10 22.96 -0.67 20.46
N LEU A 11 23.98 -1.18 21.17
CA LEU A 11 23.80 -2.26 22.13
C LEU A 11 22.90 -1.82 23.30
N SER A 12 23.05 -0.61 23.84
CA SER A 12 22.13 -0.11 24.88
C SER A 12 20.69 -0.06 24.37
N TYR A 13 20.47 0.42 23.14
CA TYR A 13 19.14 0.43 22.54
C TYR A 13 18.54 -0.97 22.35
N LEU A 14 19.37 -1.95 21.97
CA LEU A 14 18.93 -3.34 21.77
C LEU A 14 18.63 -4.06 23.10
N VAL A 15 19.36 -3.73 24.16
CA VAL A 15 19.08 -4.22 25.52
C VAL A 15 17.79 -3.59 26.06
N ASP A 16 17.58 -2.28 25.87
CA ASP A 16 16.35 -1.58 26.27
C ASP A 16 15.10 -2.16 25.59
N LYS A 17 15.24 -2.61 24.34
CA LYS A 17 14.17 -3.27 23.57
C LYS A 17 14.04 -4.78 23.85
N SER A 18 14.77 -5.31 24.83
CA SER A 18 14.80 -6.74 25.19
C SER A 18 15.16 -7.68 24.03
N GLN A 19 15.85 -7.19 22.99
CA GLN A 19 16.29 -8.03 21.87
C GLN A 19 17.57 -8.82 22.20
N ILE A 20 18.33 -8.38 23.21
CA ILE A 20 19.55 -9.03 23.66
C ILE A 20 19.56 -9.08 25.20
N PRO A 21 19.95 -10.20 25.83
CA PRO A 21 20.17 -10.27 27.26
C PRO A 21 21.32 -9.34 27.69
N SER A 22 21.17 -8.65 28.82
CA SER A 22 22.21 -7.73 29.33
C SER A 22 23.59 -8.38 29.49
N LYS A 23 23.66 -9.72 29.68
CA LYS A 23 24.90 -10.49 29.82
C LYS A 23 25.67 -10.62 28.49
N ASP A 24 24.96 -10.64 27.36
CA ASP A 24 25.57 -10.79 26.04
C ASP A 24 26.11 -9.45 25.51
N GLY A 25 25.61 -8.31 26.01
CA GLY A 25 26.05 -6.98 25.60
C GLY A 25 27.54 -6.70 25.88
N ASP A 26 28.02 -7.08 27.06
CA ASP A 26 29.43 -6.93 27.44
C ASP A 26 30.34 -7.88 26.66
N GLU A 27 29.87 -9.11 26.39
CA GLU A 27 30.60 -10.10 25.59
C GLU A 27 30.75 -9.64 24.14
N ILE A 28 29.68 -9.11 23.53
CA ILE A 28 29.71 -8.55 22.16
C ILE A 28 30.65 -7.34 22.09
N LEU A 29 30.66 -6.49 23.13
CA LEU A 29 31.53 -5.32 23.18
C LEU A 29 33.01 -5.72 23.31
N LEU A 30 33.31 -6.79 24.06
CA LEU A 30 34.65 -7.37 24.14
C LEU A 30 35.08 -7.99 22.80
N GLN A 31 34.22 -8.80 22.17
CA GLN A 31 34.46 -9.37 20.84
C GLN A 31 34.75 -8.26 19.82
N PHE A 32 34.03 -7.14 19.88
CA PHE A 32 34.24 -6.02 18.97
C PHE A 32 35.56 -5.29 19.21
N LYS A 33 35.97 -5.10 20.47
CA LYS A 33 37.29 -4.54 20.79
C LYS A 33 38.41 -5.43 20.26
N GLU A 34 38.30 -6.74 20.46
CA GLU A 34 39.29 -7.69 19.95
C GLU A 34 39.33 -7.73 18.43
N PHE A 35 38.17 -7.65 17.76
CA PHE A 35 38.08 -7.55 16.31
C PHE A 35 38.79 -6.29 15.79
N LEU A 36 38.55 -5.14 16.42
CA LEU A 36 39.23 -3.89 16.05
C LEU A 36 40.74 -3.98 16.25
N ASP A 37 41.19 -4.62 17.32
CA ASP A 37 42.61 -4.66 17.68
C ASP A 37 43.42 -5.70 16.89
N LYS A 38 42.82 -6.87 16.62
CA LYS A 38 43.51 -8.01 15.97
C LYS A 38 43.26 -8.10 14.48
N VAL A 39 42.10 -7.68 14.00
CA VAL A 39 41.71 -7.84 12.60
C VAL A 39 41.83 -6.51 11.87
N VAL A 40 41.17 -5.47 12.36
CA VAL A 40 41.13 -4.16 11.65
C VAL A 40 42.48 -3.45 11.68
N LYS A 41 43.25 -3.55 12.76
CA LYS A 41 44.61 -2.98 12.79
C LYS A 41 45.59 -3.75 11.90
N CYS A 42 45.50 -5.08 11.84
CA CYS A 42 46.39 -5.91 11.03
C CYS A 42 46.09 -5.79 9.54
N SER A 43 44.82 -5.63 9.16
CA SER A 43 44.37 -5.49 7.78
C SER A 43 43.98 -4.04 7.43
N PHE A 44 44.56 -3.05 8.09
CA PHE A 44 44.15 -1.64 7.96
C PHE A 44 44.23 -1.11 6.52
N SER A 45 45.15 -1.64 5.70
CA SER A 45 45.24 -1.33 4.27
C SER A 45 43.95 -1.64 3.53
N ASP A 46 43.40 -2.83 3.76
CA ASP A 46 42.26 -3.37 3.00
C ASP A 46 40.98 -2.60 3.34
N PHE A 47 40.81 -2.25 4.62
CA PHE A 47 39.70 -1.41 5.08
C PHE A 47 39.77 0.03 4.54
N LYS A 48 40.97 0.53 4.21
CA LYS A 48 41.16 1.88 3.66
C LYS A 48 40.96 1.94 2.14
N THR A 49 41.28 0.86 1.44
CA THR A 49 41.13 0.73 -0.02
C THR A 49 39.77 0.21 -0.46
N LEU A 50 38.86 -0.06 0.49
CA LEU A 50 37.52 -0.56 0.17
C LEU A 50 36.76 0.45 -0.69
N ASP A 51 36.45 0.06 -1.93
CA ASP A 51 35.56 0.79 -2.82
C ASP A 51 34.16 0.14 -2.81
N HIS A 52 33.17 0.93 -2.41
CA HIS A 52 31.77 0.51 -2.36
C HIS A 52 31.13 0.28 -3.74
N LYS A 53 31.80 0.67 -4.83
CA LYS A 53 31.35 0.40 -6.20
C LYS A 53 31.76 -0.98 -6.71
N GLU A 54 32.96 -1.42 -6.32
CA GLU A 54 33.55 -2.68 -6.79
C GLU A 54 33.25 -3.85 -5.84
N GLN A 55 33.13 -3.58 -4.53
CA GLN A 55 32.95 -4.63 -3.53
C GLN A 55 31.77 -4.38 -2.60
N ARG A 56 30.95 -5.42 -2.46
CA ARG A 56 29.85 -5.50 -1.51
C ARG A 56 30.37 -5.57 -0.07
N LEU A 57 29.91 -4.65 0.77
CA LEU A 57 30.35 -4.52 2.18
C LEU A 57 30.07 -5.78 3.01
N ASP A 58 28.94 -6.44 2.77
CA ASP A 58 28.56 -7.68 3.46
C ASP A 58 29.51 -8.84 3.13
N THR A 59 29.86 -9.00 1.85
CA THR A 59 30.84 -10.01 1.40
C THR A 59 32.23 -9.74 1.96
N PHE A 60 32.65 -8.47 1.93
CA PHE A 60 33.94 -8.05 2.46
C PHE A 60 34.07 -8.33 3.97
N LEU A 61 33.08 -7.92 4.76
CA LEU A 61 33.10 -8.16 6.21
C LEU A 61 33.03 -9.66 6.53
N TYR A 62 32.23 -10.43 5.79
CA TYR A 62 32.10 -11.87 6.00
C TYR A 62 33.45 -12.60 5.94
N GLN A 63 34.35 -12.20 5.04
CA GLN A 63 35.68 -12.81 4.90
C GLN A 63 36.49 -12.74 6.19
N TYR A 64 36.40 -11.64 6.94
CA TYR A 64 37.12 -11.46 8.20
C TYR A 64 36.43 -12.11 9.40
N PHE A 65 35.09 -12.16 9.39
CA PHE A 65 34.32 -12.83 10.45
C PHE A 65 34.35 -14.36 10.34
N PHE A 66 34.60 -14.90 9.14
CA PHE A 66 34.70 -16.35 8.92
C PHE A 66 35.98 -16.97 9.49
N VAL A 67 37.07 -16.20 9.60
CA VAL A 67 38.38 -16.69 10.08
C VAL A 67 38.29 -17.27 11.49
N ASP A 68 37.58 -16.59 12.41
CA ASP A 68 37.37 -17.04 13.79
C ASP A 68 35.86 -17.10 14.11
N LYS A 69 35.15 -17.97 13.39
CA LYS A 69 33.68 -18.08 13.43
C LYS A 69 33.10 -18.25 14.84
N GLU A 70 33.74 -19.05 15.69
CA GLU A 70 33.26 -19.29 17.06
C GLU A 70 33.49 -18.09 17.98
N LYS A 71 34.52 -17.29 17.70
CA LYS A 71 34.93 -16.17 18.57
C LYS A 71 34.08 -14.92 18.36
N TYR A 72 33.67 -14.67 17.12
CA TYR A 72 32.90 -13.46 16.76
C TYR A 72 31.45 -13.75 16.41
N ARG A 73 30.93 -14.95 16.74
CA ARG A 73 29.58 -15.38 16.38
C ARG A 73 28.51 -14.38 16.79
N LYS A 74 28.51 -14.00 18.08
CA LYS A 74 27.51 -13.08 18.65
C LYS A 74 27.60 -11.68 18.03
N LEU A 75 28.83 -11.20 17.82
CA LEU A 75 29.07 -9.93 17.14
C LEU A 75 28.58 -9.95 15.68
N TRP A 76 28.82 -11.03 14.95
CA TRP A 76 28.41 -11.16 13.54
C TRP A 76 26.90 -11.14 13.38
N ASP A 77 26.14 -11.73 14.31
CA ASP A 77 24.68 -11.68 14.26
C ASP A 77 24.12 -10.25 14.43
N ILE A 78 24.75 -9.42 15.26
CA ILE A 78 24.41 -7.99 15.38
C ILE A 78 24.79 -7.23 14.11
N VAL A 79 25.96 -7.51 13.53
CA VAL A 79 26.40 -6.86 12.29
C VAL A 79 25.45 -7.20 11.13
N LYS A 80 25.01 -8.46 10.99
CA LYS A 80 23.98 -8.86 10.00
C LYS A 80 22.71 -8.04 10.18
N MET A 81 22.22 -7.93 11.41
CA MET A 81 21.02 -7.16 11.69
C MET A 81 21.19 -5.70 11.27
N ILE A 82 22.32 -5.07 11.61
CA ILE A 82 22.63 -3.70 11.20
C ILE A 82 22.72 -3.57 9.67
N LEU A 83 23.31 -4.54 8.97
CA LEU A 83 23.41 -4.53 7.50
C LEU A 83 22.05 -4.72 6.81
N ILE A 84 21.06 -5.32 7.50
CA ILE A 84 19.68 -5.47 7.01
C ILE A 84 18.83 -4.24 7.33
N LEU A 85 19.19 -3.46 8.36
CA LEU A 85 18.52 -2.19 8.63
C LEU A 85 18.73 -1.28 7.43
N SER A 86 17.63 -0.97 6.73
CA SER A 86 17.69 -0.14 5.55
C SER A 86 18.20 1.26 5.92
N HIS A 87 19.37 1.61 5.39
CA HIS A 87 19.89 2.97 5.47
C HIS A 87 19.16 3.86 4.45
N GLY A 88 17.94 4.23 4.80
CA GLY A 88 17.14 5.18 4.03
C GLY A 88 16.50 4.58 2.79
N GLN A 89 15.46 5.27 2.33
CA GLN A 89 14.60 4.90 1.22
C GLN A 89 15.31 4.82 -0.16
N ALA A 90 16.63 4.73 -0.26
CA ALA A 90 17.38 4.92 -1.51
C ALA A 90 16.95 3.98 -2.67
N THR A 91 16.55 2.74 -2.40
CA THR A 91 16.01 1.84 -3.44
C THR A 91 14.57 2.21 -3.85
N VAL A 92 13.76 2.66 -2.89
CA VAL A 92 12.37 3.09 -3.14
C VAL A 92 12.36 4.47 -3.84
N GLU A 93 13.25 5.38 -3.44
CA GLU A 93 13.52 6.68 -4.05
C GLU A 93 14.08 6.55 -5.46
N ARG A 94 14.86 5.50 -5.77
CA ARG A 94 15.26 5.23 -7.17
C ARG A 94 14.04 4.92 -8.05
N GLY A 95 13.06 4.17 -7.53
CA GLY A 95 11.76 3.96 -8.17
C GLY A 95 10.93 5.24 -8.30
N PHE A 96 10.90 6.08 -7.26
CA PHE A 96 10.23 7.38 -7.30
C PHE A 96 10.90 8.41 -8.22
N SER A 97 12.23 8.39 -8.33
CA SER A 97 12.98 9.32 -9.20
C SER A 97 12.79 9.02 -10.69
N LEU A 98 12.62 7.74 -11.06
CA LEU A 98 12.19 7.33 -12.40
C LEU A 98 10.77 7.82 -12.68
N ASN A 99 9.87 7.70 -11.71
CA ASN A 99 8.50 8.19 -11.84
C ASN A 99 8.47 9.71 -11.97
N LYS A 100 9.27 10.44 -11.20
CA LYS A 100 9.36 11.91 -11.22
C LYS A 100 9.87 12.49 -12.54
N ALA A 101 10.71 11.73 -13.27
CA ALA A 101 11.11 12.10 -14.63
C ALA A 101 10.01 11.90 -15.68
N LEU A 102 9.02 11.03 -15.39
CA LEU A 102 7.85 10.77 -16.23
C LEU A 102 6.60 11.55 -15.78
N GLU A 103 6.64 12.16 -14.59
CA GLU A 103 5.57 12.91 -13.93
C GLU A 103 5.37 14.30 -14.56
N VAL A 104 5.27 14.36 -15.89
CA VAL A 104 4.69 15.52 -16.56
C VAL A 104 3.18 15.37 -16.37
N GLU A 105 2.64 16.20 -15.48
CA GLU A 105 1.23 16.23 -15.06
C GLU A 105 0.28 15.98 -16.24
N ASN A 106 -0.67 15.05 -16.05
CA ASN A 106 -1.81 14.72 -16.93
C ASN A 106 -1.67 13.48 -17.86
N LEU A 107 -0.71 12.59 -17.62
CA LEU A 107 -0.67 11.27 -18.26
C LEU A 107 -1.55 10.24 -17.51
N LYS A 108 -2.28 9.41 -18.26
CA LYS A 108 -3.03 8.27 -17.70
C LYS A 108 -2.08 7.13 -17.33
N GLU A 109 -2.49 6.25 -16.42
CA GLU A 109 -1.70 5.07 -15.99
C GLU A 109 -1.12 4.28 -17.16
N ASN A 110 -1.92 4.01 -18.20
CA ASN A 110 -1.48 3.31 -19.40
C ASN A 110 -0.31 3.99 -20.12
N SER A 111 -0.23 5.32 -20.08
CA SER A 111 0.88 6.07 -20.66
C SER A 111 2.18 5.85 -19.88
N TYR A 112 2.12 5.76 -18.56
CA TYR A 112 3.28 5.44 -17.73
C TYR A 112 3.78 4.01 -17.96
N ILE A 113 2.86 3.05 -18.07
CA ILE A 113 3.20 1.66 -18.39
C ILE A 113 3.89 1.59 -19.75
N ALA A 114 3.33 2.26 -20.77
CA ALA A 114 3.92 2.30 -22.11
C ALA A 114 5.31 2.94 -22.11
N GLN A 115 5.51 4.09 -21.45
CA GLN A 115 6.82 4.74 -21.33
C GLN A 115 7.85 3.85 -20.65
N ARG A 116 7.45 3.15 -19.58
CA ARG A 116 8.32 2.21 -18.88
C ARG A 116 8.74 1.05 -19.77
N MET A 117 7.81 0.45 -20.51
CA MET A 117 8.11 -0.62 -21.47
C MET A 117 9.10 -0.14 -22.54
N ILE A 118 8.94 1.10 -23.03
CA ILE A 118 9.86 1.70 -24.02
C ILE A 118 11.26 1.87 -23.42
N ILE A 119 11.37 2.41 -22.20
CA ILE A 119 12.66 2.59 -21.51
C ILE A 119 13.35 1.25 -21.25
N GLU A 120 12.61 0.24 -20.84
CA GLU A 120 13.14 -1.11 -20.61
C GLU A 120 13.65 -1.73 -21.92
N ALA A 121 12.90 -1.62 -23.01
CA ALA A 121 13.33 -2.09 -24.33
C ALA A 121 14.58 -1.37 -24.86
N ILE A 122 14.70 -0.06 -24.64
CA ILE A 122 15.90 0.71 -25.02
C ILE A 122 17.12 0.25 -24.21
N LYS A 123 16.95 0.00 -22.90
CA LYS A 123 18.03 -0.51 -22.04
C LYS A 123 18.51 -1.89 -22.45
N GLU A 124 17.61 -2.76 -22.91
CA GLU A 124 17.96 -4.09 -23.41
C GLU A 124 18.71 -4.01 -24.75
N ALA A 125 18.35 -3.06 -25.61
CA ALA A 125 19.06 -2.81 -26.86
C ALA A 125 20.44 -2.14 -26.67
N GLY A 126 20.67 -1.48 -25.54
CA GLY A 126 21.91 -0.76 -25.21
C GLY A 126 21.72 0.75 -25.28
N ASP A 127 21.48 1.28 -26.49
CA ASP A 127 21.17 2.69 -26.74
C ASP A 127 19.99 2.84 -27.71
N VAL A 128 19.44 4.06 -27.81
CA VAL A 128 18.29 4.40 -28.66
C VAL A 128 18.55 4.08 -30.14
N LEU A 129 19.81 4.22 -30.59
CA LEU A 129 20.21 3.94 -31.97
C LEU A 129 20.37 2.45 -32.27
N ASP A 130 20.51 1.62 -31.23
CA ASP A 130 20.75 0.18 -31.35
C ASP A 130 19.44 -0.62 -31.43
N VAL A 131 18.28 0.04 -31.25
CA VAL A 131 16.97 -0.61 -31.31
C VAL A 131 16.64 -1.02 -32.76
N PRO A 132 16.51 -2.33 -33.07
CA PRO A 132 16.21 -2.78 -34.42
C PRO A 132 14.77 -2.42 -34.82
N ILE A 133 14.62 -1.72 -35.95
CA ILE A 133 13.30 -1.35 -36.47
C ILE A 133 12.68 -2.55 -37.20
N THR A 134 11.74 -3.23 -36.54
CA THR A 134 11.03 -4.38 -37.11
C THR A 134 9.90 -3.97 -38.06
N LYS A 135 9.41 -4.92 -38.87
CA LYS A 135 8.30 -4.68 -39.81
C LYS A 135 7.00 -4.39 -39.06
N GLU A 136 6.81 -5.07 -37.93
CA GLU A 136 5.65 -4.96 -37.05
C GLU A 136 5.56 -3.56 -36.45
N MET A 137 6.68 -2.97 -36.04
CA MET A 137 6.73 -1.59 -35.56
C MET A 137 6.27 -0.60 -36.65
N ARG A 138 6.69 -0.80 -37.90
CA ARG A 138 6.26 0.05 -39.02
C ARG A 138 4.76 -0.04 -39.27
N ILE A 139 4.20 -1.25 -39.22
CA ILE A 139 2.75 -1.46 -39.36
C ILE A 139 2.01 -0.82 -38.18
N SER A 140 2.50 -0.99 -36.95
CA SER A 140 1.91 -0.38 -35.76
C SER A 140 1.86 1.15 -35.85
N VAL A 141 2.93 1.79 -36.33
CA VAL A 141 2.96 3.26 -36.55
C VAL A 141 1.95 3.68 -37.63
N GLN A 142 1.83 2.92 -38.72
CA GLN A 142 0.83 3.21 -39.77
C GLN A 142 -0.60 3.11 -39.23
N CYS A 143 -0.87 2.17 -38.33
CA CYS A 143 -2.19 1.99 -37.73
C CYS A 143 -2.46 2.87 -36.50
N ALA A 144 -1.45 3.54 -35.95
CA ALA A 144 -1.54 4.25 -34.67
C ALA A 144 -2.62 5.35 -34.68
N GLN A 145 -2.78 6.06 -35.80
CA GLN A 145 -3.82 7.08 -35.94
C GLN A 145 -5.22 6.47 -35.86
N GLN A 146 -5.47 5.35 -36.56
CA GLN A 146 -6.75 4.66 -36.52
C GLN A 146 -7.05 4.12 -35.11
N GLN A 147 -6.07 3.47 -34.48
CA GLN A 147 -6.20 2.96 -33.12
C GLN A 147 -6.54 4.07 -32.12
N TYR A 148 -5.97 5.26 -32.29
CA TYR A 148 -6.29 6.41 -31.46
C TYR A 148 -7.73 6.90 -31.67
N LEU A 149 -8.21 6.94 -32.92
CA LEU A 149 -9.59 7.32 -33.22
C LEU A 149 -10.58 6.30 -32.64
N ASP A 150 -10.30 5.00 -32.80
CA ASP A 150 -11.12 3.93 -32.23
C ASP A 150 -11.17 4.04 -30.69
N TYR A 151 -10.02 4.31 -30.06
CA TYR A 151 -9.94 4.56 -28.62
C TYR A 151 -10.82 5.74 -28.18
N LEU A 152 -10.77 6.87 -28.90
CA LEU A 152 -11.61 8.03 -28.59
C LEU A 152 -13.11 7.72 -28.73
N GLU A 153 -13.49 6.91 -29.72
CA GLU A 153 -14.87 6.50 -29.92
C GLU A 153 -15.36 5.56 -28.80
N CYS A 154 -14.55 4.56 -28.43
CA CYS A 154 -14.81 3.69 -27.28
C CYS A 154 -15.01 4.53 -26.01
N GLN A 155 -14.11 5.48 -25.74
CA GLN A 155 -14.19 6.32 -24.54
C GLN A 155 -15.47 7.18 -24.50
N LYS A 156 -15.98 7.61 -25.67
CA LYS A 156 -17.27 8.30 -25.76
C LYS A 156 -18.43 7.37 -25.45
N ARG A 157 -18.43 6.14 -25.99
CA ARG A 157 -19.46 5.13 -25.74
C ARG A 157 -19.52 4.76 -24.26
N GLU A 158 -18.37 4.45 -23.65
CA GLU A 158 -18.27 4.12 -22.23
C GLU A 158 -18.86 5.21 -21.34
N LYS A 159 -18.56 6.49 -21.60
CA LYS A 159 -19.12 7.62 -20.83
C LYS A 159 -20.64 7.72 -20.98
N MET A 160 -21.19 7.47 -22.17
CA MET A 160 -22.64 7.50 -22.38
C MET A 160 -23.33 6.34 -21.66
N GLU A 161 -22.74 5.15 -21.72
CA GLU A 161 -23.24 3.96 -21.02
C GLU A 161 -23.17 4.12 -19.50
N GLU A 162 -22.08 4.65 -18.97
CA GLU A 162 -21.91 4.92 -17.54
C GLU A 162 -22.95 5.92 -17.03
N GLN A 163 -23.20 7.00 -17.78
CA GLN A 163 -24.27 7.95 -17.43
C GLN A 163 -25.66 7.30 -17.44
N SER A 164 -25.94 6.46 -18.43
CA SER A 164 -27.21 5.72 -18.52
C SER A 164 -27.38 4.75 -17.34
N ASN A 165 -26.33 3.98 -17.03
CA ASN A 165 -26.30 3.03 -15.93
C ASN A 165 -26.45 3.73 -14.57
N ASN A 166 -25.79 4.87 -14.37
CA ASN A 166 -25.93 5.66 -13.15
C ASN A 166 -27.36 6.18 -12.98
N LYS A 167 -27.98 6.70 -14.04
CA LYS A 167 -29.41 7.10 -14.01
C LYS A 167 -30.31 5.92 -13.67
N ARG A 168 -30.07 4.75 -14.28
CA ARG A 168 -30.82 3.52 -13.98
C ARG A 168 -30.66 3.09 -12.53
N LYS A 169 -29.44 3.14 -11.99
CA LYS A 169 -29.15 2.77 -10.60
C LYS A 169 -29.89 3.67 -9.62
N LEU A 170 -29.87 4.98 -9.83
CA LEU A 170 -30.61 5.95 -9.02
C LEU A 170 -32.12 5.70 -9.06
N LEU A 171 -32.67 5.38 -10.24
CA LEU A 171 -34.10 5.05 -10.37
C LEU A 171 -34.47 3.76 -9.63
N VAL A 172 -33.60 2.74 -9.65
CA VAL A 172 -33.83 1.49 -8.92
C VAL A 172 -33.79 1.74 -7.41
N GLU A 173 -32.81 2.50 -6.92
CA GLU A 173 -32.72 2.85 -5.49
C GLU A 173 -33.96 3.63 -5.02
N GLU A 174 -34.47 4.56 -5.84
CA GLU A 174 -35.71 5.29 -5.55
C GLU A 174 -36.94 4.36 -5.53
N ILE A 175 -37.03 3.43 -6.48
CA ILE A 175 -38.13 2.44 -6.50
C ILE A 175 -38.10 1.57 -5.24
N ASP A 176 -36.93 1.09 -4.83
CA ASP A 176 -36.78 0.25 -3.64
C ASP A 176 -37.16 1.03 -2.37
N PHE A 177 -36.74 2.29 -2.27
CA PHE A 177 -37.13 3.19 -1.19
C PHE A 177 -38.65 3.39 -1.12
N LEU A 178 -39.28 3.70 -2.25
CA LEU A 178 -40.73 3.90 -2.33
C LEU A 178 -41.51 2.61 -2.01
N GLN A 179 -41.01 1.45 -2.45
CA GLN A 179 -41.60 0.16 -2.12
C GLN A 179 -41.53 -0.15 -0.63
N ALA A 180 -40.39 0.14 0.02
CA ALA A 180 -40.23 -0.01 1.47
C ALA A 180 -41.20 0.92 2.23
N LYS A 181 -41.27 2.19 1.82
CA LYS A 181 -42.20 3.17 2.41
C LYS A 181 -43.66 2.75 2.27
N ARG A 182 -44.04 2.25 1.09
CA ARG A 182 -45.39 1.71 0.85
C ARG A 182 -45.72 0.55 1.78
N LYS A 183 -44.79 -0.39 1.98
CA LYS A 183 -44.99 -1.54 2.88
C LYS A 183 -45.22 -1.09 4.33
N CYS A 184 -44.42 -0.15 4.83
CA CYS A 184 -44.59 0.42 6.16
C CYS A 184 -45.97 1.06 6.35
N LEU A 185 -46.39 1.89 5.39
CA LEU A 185 -47.70 2.55 5.45
C LEU A 185 -48.88 1.57 5.38
N GLU A 186 -48.77 0.49 4.62
CA GLU A 186 -49.81 -0.56 4.59
C GLU A 186 -49.90 -1.30 5.94
N GLU A 187 -48.78 -1.54 6.60
CA GLU A 187 -48.76 -2.13 7.94
C GLU A 187 -49.34 -1.17 8.99
N ASP A 188 -48.97 0.10 8.95
CA ASP A 188 -49.53 1.14 9.84
C ASP A 188 -51.04 1.30 9.66
N LYS A 189 -51.51 1.28 8.40
CA LYS A 189 -52.94 1.31 8.08
C LYS A 189 -53.67 0.11 8.66
N LYS A 190 -53.11 -1.09 8.50
CA LYS A 190 -53.68 -2.33 9.06
C LYS A 190 -53.74 -2.27 10.58
N ASN A 191 -52.67 -1.84 11.23
CA ASN A 191 -52.59 -1.70 12.70
C ASN A 191 -53.61 -0.67 13.21
N THR A 192 -53.75 0.46 12.51
CA THR A 192 -54.72 1.50 12.85
C THR A 192 -56.15 1.00 12.73
N HIS A 193 -56.47 0.28 11.65
CA HIS A 193 -57.78 -0.35 11.50
C HIS A 193 -58.07 -1.36 12.62
N GLN A 194 -57.12 -2.25 12.93
CA GLN A 194 -57.28 -3.23 14.01
C GLN A 194 -57.45 -2.56 15.38
N SER A 195 -56.72 -1.49 15.65
CA SER A 195 -56.85 -0.70 16.88
C SER A 195 -58.23 -0.02 16.96
N SER A 196 -58.69 0.57 15.86
CA SER A 196 -60.03 1.16 15.77
C SER A 196 -61.14 0.13 16.00
N ASP A 197 -61.03 -1.04 15.36
CA ASP A 197 -62.00 -2.13 15.52
C ASP A 197 -62.00 -2.66 16.96
N ALA A 198 -60.82 -2.84 17.57
CA ALA A 198 -60.70 -3.26 18.96
C ALA A 198 -61.31 -2.25 19.96
N LEU A 199 -61.10 -0.95 19.72
CA LEU A 199 -61.71 0.12 20.53
C LEU A 199 -63.24 0.14 20.37
N ALA A 200 -63.76 -0.08 19.17
CA ALA A 200 -65.20 -0.20 18.93
C ALA A 200 -65.81 -1.38 19.69
N ASP A 201 -65.19 -2.57 19.59
CA ASP A 201 -65.59 -3.77 20.33
C ASP A 201 -65.58 -3.56 21.85
N GLU A 202 -64.57 -2.85 22.37
CA GLU A 202 -64.49 -2.50 23.79
C GLU A 202 -65.63 -1.56 24.23
N GLY A 203 -65.96 -0.56 23.41
CA GLY A 203 -67.06 0.36 23.67
C GLY A 203 -68.41 -0.36 23.71
N GLU A 204 -68.66 -1.28 22.78
CA GLU A 204 -69.87 -2.11 22.76
C GLU A 204 -69.98 -3.00 24.01
N LYS A 205 -68.89 -3.66 24.40
CA LYS A 205 -68.85 -4.52 25.61
C LYS A 205 -69.09 -3.73 26.89
N LYS A 206 -68.53 -2.53 27.01
CA LYS A 206 -68.70 -1.65 28.17
C LYS A 206 -70.07 -0.95 28.20
N LYS A 207 -70.86 -1.02 27.11
CA LYS A 207 -72.12 -0.27 26.91
C LYS A 207 -71.96 1.22 27.20
N ASP A 208 -70.79 1.77 26.90
CA ASP A 208 -70.43 3.14 27.24
C ASP A 208 -71.07 4.11 26.23
N ILE A 209 -72.32 4.48 26.47
CA ILE A 209 -73.11 5.43 25.66
C ILE A 209 -72.86 6.90 26.05
N SER A 210 -71.80 7.19 26.81
CA SER A 210 -71.44 8.54 27.27
C SER A 210 -71.31 9.57 26.13
N LEU A 211 -70.87 9.15 24.95
CA LEU A 211 -70.81 9.98 23.74
C LEU A 211 -72.19 10.43 23.23
N PHE A 212 -73.23 9.63 23.39
CA PHE A 212 -74.60 9.99 22.97
C PHE A 212 -75.26 11.01 23.92
N PHE A 213 -74.81 11.08 25.17
CA PHE A 213 -75.31 12.07 26.13
C PHE A 213 -74.60 13.43 26.03
N SER A 214 -73.41 13.49 25.43
CA SER A 214 -72.67 14.76 25.28
C SER A 214 -73.29 15.75 24.27
N ASN A 215 -74.24 15.31 23.44
CA ASN A 215 -74.98 16.15 22.48
C ASN A 215 -76.44 16.40 22.87
N GLN A 216 -76.85 16.07 24.09
CA GLN A 216 -78.17 16.42 24.62
C GLN A 216 -78.05 17.03 26.02
N MET A 217 -77.76 18.34 26.07
CA MET A 217 -78.47 19.32 26.91
C MET A 217 -77.86 20.73 26.73
N PRO A 218 -78.67 21.81 26.64
CA PRO A 218 -78.35 23.05 27.34
C PRO A 218 -78.48 22.88 28.86
#